data_AF-A0A8J4Q6R3-F1
#
_entry.id   AF-A0A8J4Q6R3-F1
#
_cell.length_a   1.000
_cell.length_b   1.000
_cell.length_c   1.000
_cell.angle_alpha   90.00
_cell.angle_beta   90.00
_cell.angle_gamma   90.00
#
_symmetry.space_group_name_H-M   'P 1'
#
loop_
_entity.id
_entity.type
_entity.pdbx_description
1 polymer ?
#
loop_
_entity_poly.entity_id
_entity_poly.type
_entity_poly.pdbx_seq_one_letter_code
_entity_poly.pdbx_strand_id
1 'polypeptide(L)'
;MSNFETINNIIIESFIQIKDSISQDSLMYMAGVIEGSESEEELRDQIKIFCTDFDITFDNDSDMDNAVDHLISQLKKKGIIEFSLATKPKSYLVCNVSNELSLDDPNLTMEQYLQFTHSEDPKVRLSVLRTMCPCKVKADRDLLWDRIMQMSTDTDPKVRYQAMHNLCDGSPAWREESVIKTLESMHNDTDPKIRRRIHNILTHYKHTGKWNIM
;
A
#
# COMPACT_ATOMS: atom_id res chain seq x y z
N MET A 1 9.03 -16.96 34.28
CA MET A 1 8.92 -15.60 33.70
C MET A 1 8.67 -15.78 32.22
N SER A 2 7.71 -15.03 31.67
CA SER A 2 7.49 -15.05 30.23
C SER A 2 8.72 -14.48 29.50
N ASN A 3 8.92 -14.85 28.24
CA ASN A 3 10.00 -14.28 27.42
C ASN A 3 9.92 -12.74 27.39
N PHE A 4 8.68 -12.25 27.30
CA PHE A 4 8.31 -10.84 27.36
C PHE A 4 8.74 -10.13 28.65
N GLU A 5 8.50 -10.70 29.84
CA GLU A 5 8.98 -10.12 31.11
C GLU A 5 10.50 -10.01 31.15
N THR A 6 11.19 -10.98 30.55
CA THR A 6 12.65 -10.99 30.50
C THR A 6 13.18 -9.90 29.58
N ILE A 7 12.55 -9.70 28.41
CA ILE A 7 12.86 -8.62 27.47
C ILE A 7 12.66 -7.25 28.12
N ASN A 8 11.51 -7.03 28.77
CA ASN A 8 11.21 -5.74 29.42
C ASN A 8 12.23 -5.37 30.49
N ASN A 9 12.65 -6.35 31.30
CA ASN A 9 13.67 -6.11 32.31
C ASN A 9 15.01 -5.71 31.68
N ILE A 10 15.40 -6.36 30.58
CA ILE A 10 16.64 -6.05 29.86
C ILE A 10 16.59 -4.66 29.23
N ILE A 11 15.44 -4.27 28.65
CA ILE A 11 15.23 -2.92 28.12
C ILE A 11 15.41 -1.90 29.26
N ILE A 12 14.71 -2.07 30.36
CA ILE A 12 14.76 -1.15 31.51
C ILE A 12 16.19 -1.03 32.06
N GLU A 13 16.92 -2.14 32.16
CA GLU A 13 18.33 -2.15 32.60
C GLU A 13 19.25 -1.42 31.62
N SER A 14 19.02 -1.57 30.32
CA SER A 14 19.85 -0.96 29.27
C SER A 14 19.61 0.54 29.13
N PHE A 15 18.40 1.00 29.47
CA PHE A 15 17.98 2.39 29.40
C PHE A 15 17.81 3.00 30.81
N ILE A 16 18.70 2.66 31.75
CA ILE A 16 18.62 3.07 33.16
C ILE A 16 18.45 4.59 33.36
N GLN A 17 19.11 5.40 32.53
CA GLN A 17 19.09 6.86 32.64
C GLN A 17 17.71 7.47 32.32
N ILE A 18 16.87 6.74 31.59
CA ILE A 18 15.56 7.19 31.10
C ILE A 18 14.44 6.26 31.56
N LYS A 19 14.70 5.42 32.57
CA LYS A 19 13.74 4.41 33.05
C LYS A 19 12.37 4.98 33.37
N ASP A 20 12.32 6.20 33.91
CA ASP A 20 11.07 6.85 34.33
C ASP A 20 10.27 7.44 33.16
N SER A 21 10.85 7.54 31.96
CA SER A 21 10.17 8.07 30.76
C SER A 21 9.60 6.99 29.84
N ILE A 22 9.96 5.72 30.05
CA ILE A 22 9.49 4.62 29.19
C ILE A 22 8.13 4.11 29.68
N SER A 23 7.08 4.38 28.89
CA SER A 23 5.74 3.87 29.16
C SER A 23 5.63 2.35 28.93
N GLN A 24 4.60 1.71 29.50
CA GLN A 24 4.33 0.29 29.28
C GLN A 24 4.06 -0.03 27.79
N ASP A 25 3.42 0.87 27.07
CA ASP A 25 3.14 0.71 25.64
C ASP A 25 4.43 0.77 24.81
N SER A 26 5.37 1.63 25.21
CA SER A 26 6.71 1.73 24.62
C SER A 26 7.52 0.44 24.83
N LEU A 27 7.42 -0.18 26.00
CA LEU A 27 8.04 -1.48 26.29
C LEU A 27 7.43 -2.59 25.41
N MET A 28 6.10 -2.61 25.28
CA MET A 28 5.41 -3.58 24.42
C MET A 28 5.84 -3.45 22.95
N TYR A 29 5.91 -2.23 22.44
CA TYR A 29 6.37 -1.96 21.08
C TYR A 29 7.81 -2.47 20.87
N MET A 30 8.73 -2.10 21.75
CA MET A 30 10.14 -2.47 21.62
C MET A 30 10.38 -3.97 21.79
N ALA A 31 9.61 -4.64 22.64
CA ALA A 31 9.64 -6.10 22.72
C ALA A 31 9.22 -6.74 21.39
N GLY A 32 8.19 -6.20 20.72
CA GLY A 32 7.79 -6.63 19.37
C GLY A 32 8.87 -6.39 18.32
N VAL A 33 9.56 -5.24 18.37
CA VAL A 33 10.72 -4.96 17.51
C VAL A 33 11.83 -5.99 17.72
N ILE A 34 12.15 -6.31 18.98
CA ILE A 34 13.19 -7.29 19.32
C ILE A 34 12.83 -8.69 18.81
N GLU A 35 11.58 -9.12 18.97
CA GLU A 35 11.11 -10.43 18.49
C GLU A 35 11.02 -10.51 16.96
N GLY A 36 10.74 -9.39 16.28
CA GLY A 36 10.57 -9.34 14.83
C GLY A 36 11.83 -9.09 14.02
N SER A 37 12.95 -8.71 14.66
CA SER A 37 14.18 -8.36 13.94
C SER A 37 14.90 -9.60 13.42
N GLU A 38 15.33 -9.57 12.15
CA GLU A 38 16.01 -10.71 11.50
C GLU A 38 17.54 -10.58 11.56
N SER A 39 18.05 -9.38 11.85
CA SER A 39 19.48 -9.10 11.96
C SER A 39 19.83 -8.08 13.05
N GLU A 40 21.09 -8.08 13.47
CA GLU A 40 21.61 -7.12 14.46
C GLU A 40 21.63 -5.68 13.94
N GLU A 41 21.91 -5.50 12.65
CA GLU A 41 21.93 -4.19 12.00
C GLU A 41 20.51 -3.61 11.95
N GLU A 42 19.54 -4.41 11.51
CA GLU A 42 18.13 -4.04 11.52
C GLU A 42 17.63 -3.72 12.93
N LEU A 43 17.93 -4.58 13.91
CA LEU A 43 17.53 -4.35 15.31
C LEU A 43 18.08 -3.02 15.83
N ARG A 44 19.35 -2.70 15.53
CA ARG A 44 19.97 -1.43 15.91
C ARG A 44 19.24 -0.24 15.32
N ASP A 45 18.95 -0.29 14.02
CA ASP A 45 18.27 0.80 13.32
C ASP A 45 16.85 1.01 13.85
N GLN A 46 16.11 -0.09 14.07
CA GLN A 46 14.76 -0.03 14.63
C GLN A 46 14.75 0.52 16.06
N ILE A 47 15.73 0.18 16.90
CA ILE A 47 15.84 0.76 18.26
C ILE A 47 16.13 2.28 18.18
N LYS A 48 16.94 2.75 17.23
CA LYS A 48 17.19 4.19 17.03
C LYS A 48 15.94 4.94 16.58
N ILE A 49 15.18 4.36 15.65
CA ILE A 49 13.88 4.89 15.21
C ILE A 49 12.94 4.96 16.41
N PHE A 50 12.85 3.88 17.20
CA PHE A 50 12.07 3.85 18.42
C PHE A 50 12.47 4.98 19.40
N CYS A 51 13.76 5.22 19.61
CA CYS A 51 14.19 6.30 20.50
C CYS A 51 13.74 7.67 19.97
N THR A 52 13.75 7.85 18.65
CA THR A 52 13.28 9.09 18.00
C THR A 52 11.75 9.25 18.12
N ASP A 53 10.99 8.19 17.86
CA ASP A 53 9.53 8.21 17.83
C ASP A 53 8.90 8.38 19.23
N PHE A 54 9.61 7.97 20.27
CA PHE A 54 9.15 8.06 21.66
C PHE A 54 9.84 9.17 22.46
N ASP A 55 10.44 10.16 21.78
CA ASP A 55 11.11 11.32 22.38
C ASP A 55 12.14 10.94 23.46
N ILE A 56 12.81 9.80 23.26
CA ILE A 56 13.88 9.34 24.14
C ILE A 56 15.14 10.14 23.81
N THR A 57 15.54 11.00 24.75
CA THR A 57 16.68 11.89 24.57
C THR A 57 17.94 11.33 25.22
N PHE A 58 19.06 11.52 24.52
CA PHE A 58 20.42 11.24 25.00
C PHE A 58 21.23 12.52 24.94
N ASP A 59 22.27 12.62 25.78
CA ASP A 59 23.15 13.79 25.79
C ASP A 59 23.90 13.96 24.46
N ASN A 60 24.14 12.87 23.72
CA ASN A 60 24.71 12.85 22.37
C ASN A 60 24.45 11.51 21.66
N ASP A 61 24.71 11.46 20.35
CA ASP A 61 24.52 10.26 19.52
C ASP A 61 25.36 9.07 19.98
N SER A 62 26.56 9.31 20.56
CA SER A 62 27.41 8.24 21.06
C SER A 62 26.81 7.54 22.28
N ASP A 63 26.10 8.27 23.14
CA ASP A 63 25.44 7.69 24.31
C ASP A 63 24.24 6.82 23.91
N MET A 64 23.51 7.23 22.86
CA MET A 64 22.48 6.39 22.24
C MET A 64 23.08 5.11 21.67
N ASP A 65 24.15 5.22 20.88
CA ASP A 65 24.82 4.04 20.31
C ASP A 65 25.31 3.07 21.39
N ASN A 66 25.90 3.59 22.47
CA ASN A 66 26.35 2.80 23.61
C ASN A 66 25.18 2.09 24.33
N ALA A 67 24.04 2.76 24.48
CA ALA A 67 22.84 2.16 25.10
C ALA A 67 22.26 1.04 24.22
N VAL A 68 22.21 1.24 22.90
CA VAL A 68 21.76 0.23 21.93
C VAL A 68 22.72 -0.98 21.92
N ASP A 69 24.03 -0.74 21.92
CA ASP A 69 25.05 -1.79 22.03
C ASP A 69 24.89 -2.61 23.31
N HIS A 70 24.65 -1.92 24.42
CA HIS A 70 24.42 -2.56 25.70
C HIS A 70 23.20 -3.48 25.67
N LEU A 71 22.06 -2.98 25.14
CA LEU A 71 20.84 -3.74 24.99
C LEU A 71 21.05 -5.01 24.16
N ILE A 72 21.63 -4.88 22.97
CA ILE A 72 21.88 -6.02 22.07
C ILE A 72 22.80 -7.05 22.75
N SER A 73 23.83 -6.59 23.45
CA SER A 73 24.74 -7.47 24.20
C SER A 73 24.01 -8.25 25.30
N GLN A 74 23.09 -7.61 26.04
CA GLN A 74 22.30 -8.29 27.07
C GLN A 74 21.33 -9.31 26.47
N LEU A 75 20.64 -8.96 25.38
CA LEU A 75 19.73 -9.86 24.67
C LEU A 75 20.46 -11.13 24.17
N LYS A 76 21.65 -10.96 23.58
CA LYS A 76 22.52 -12.08 23.15
C LYS A 76 22.94 -12.95 24.35
N LYS A 77 23.42 -12.32 25.42
CA LYS A 77 23.87 -13.03 26.63
C LYS A 77 22.76 -13.87 27.27
N LYS A 78 21.51 -13.43 27.15
CA LYS A 78 20.33 -14.12 27.67
C LYS A 78 19.73 -15.13 26.68
N GLY A 79 20.28 -15.26 25.47
CA GLY A 79 19.79 -16.16 24.44
C GLY A 79 18.41 -15.78 23.90
N ILE A 80 18.01 -14.51 24.03
CA ILE A 80 16.73 -14.01 23.50
C ILE A 80 16.85 -13.81 21.99
N ILE A 81 18.00 -13.30 21.55
CA ILE A 81 18.35 -13.16 20.14
C ILE A 81 19.56 -14.04 19.85
N GLU A 82 19.50 -14.78 18.76
CA GLU A 82 20.61 -15.56 18.24
C GLU A 82 20.73 -15.29 16.75
N PHE A 83 21.41 -14.20 16.40
CA PHE A 83 21.74 -13.91 15.02
C PHE A 83 22.89 -14.83 14.59
N SER A 84 22.56 -15.91 13.90
CA SER A 84 23.57 -16.81 13.33
C SER A 84 24.40 -16.04 12.31
N LEU A 85 25.71 -15.87 12.60
CA LEU A 85 26.74 -15.48 11.62
C LEU A 85 26.99 -16.57 10.58
N ALA A 86 26.00 -17.41 10.26
CA ALA A 86 26.01 -18.12 9.01
C ALA A 86 26.07 -17.04 7.93
N THR A 87 27.28 -16.88 7.39
CA THR A 87 27.51 -16.46 6.01
C THR A 87 26.80 -17.49 5.13
N LYS A 88 25.47 -17.50 5.19
CA LYS A 88 24.68 -17.88 4.04
C LYS A 88 25.30 -17.04 2.93
N PRO A 89 25.81 -17.68 1.85
CA PRO A 89 26.25 -16.91 0.70
C PRO A 89 25.16 -15.89 0.48
N LYS A 90 25.49 -14.60 0.33
CA LYS A 90 24.50 -13.58 -0.03
C LYS A 90 23.66 -14.25 -1.10
N SER A 91 22.49 -14.73 -0.72
CA SER A 91 21.44 -14.93 -1.65
C SER A 91 21.22 -13.47 -1.98
N TYR A 92 21.87 -13.03 -3.07
CA TYR A 92 21.14 -12.30 -4.07
C TYR A 92 19.70 -12.75 -3.89
N LEU A 93 18.84 -11.81 -3.55
CA LEU A 93 17.41 -11.97 -3.59
C LEU A 93 17.06 -12.45 -5.01
N VAL A 94 17.37 -13.70 -5.32
CA VAL A 94 16.50 -14.61 -6.00
C VAL A 94 15.55 -15.02 -4.88
N CYS A 95 14.80 -14.02 -4.41
CA CYS A 95 13.39 -14.22 -4.27
C CYS A 95 13.05 -14.99 -5.53
N ASN A 96 12.71 -16.27 -5.40
CA ASN A 96 11.84 -16.86 -6.40
C ASN A 96 10.54 -16.09 -6.19
N VAL A 97 10.52 -14.83 -6.65
CA VAL A 97 9.32 -14.08 -6.92
C VAL A 97 8.68 -15.02 -7.91
N SER A 98 7.73 -15.82 -7.45
CA SER A 98 6.61 -16.13 -8.31
C SER A 98 6.19 -14.77 -8.81
N ASN A 99 6.59 -14.42 -10.04
CA ASN A 99 6.37 -13.12 -10.69
C ASN A 99 4.87 -12.88 -10.95
N GLU A 100 4.01 -13.59 -10.20
CA GLU A 100 2.59 -13.47 -10.09
C GLU A 100 2.35 -12.22 -9.26
N LEU A 101 2.19 -11.10 -9.98
CA LEU A 101 1.62 -9.89 -9.42
C LEU A 101 0.31 -10.26 -8.72
N SER A 102 0.16 -9.84 -7.46
CA SER A 102 -1.11 -9.94 -6.73
C SER A 102 -1.76 -8.55 -6.65
N LEU A 103 -3.08 -8.48 -6.84
CA LEU A 103 -3.84 -7.23 -6.66
C LEU A 103 -3.87 -6.72 -5.23
N ASP A 104 -3.54 -7.59 -4.26
CA ASP A 104 -3.51 -7.25 -2.84
C ASP A 104 -2.16 -6.66 -2.41
N ASP A 105 -1.18 -6.55 -3.32
CA ASP A 105 0.11 -5.95 -3.02
C ASP A 105 -0.04 -4.41 -2.86
N PRO A 106 0.26 -3.86 -1.68
CA PRO A 106 0.13 -2.42 -1.44
C PRO A 106 1.15 -1.59 -2.23
N ASN A 107 2.20 -2.21 -2.79
CA ASN A 107 3.29 -1.54 -3.51
C ASN A 107 3.15 -1.60 -5.03
N LEU A 108 1.96 -1.95 -5.55
CA LEU A 108 1.73 -1.97 -6.99
C LEU A 108 1.94 -0.59 -7.62
N THR A 109 2.80 -0.57 -8.63
CA THR A 109 2.99 0.55 -9.54
C THR A 109 1.78 0.71 -10.47
N MET A 110 1.65 1.90 -11.06
CA MET A 110 0.58 2.17 -12.03
C MET A 110 0.65 1.23 -13.24
N GLU A 111 1.85 0.92 -13.71
CA GLU A 111 2.10 0.02 -14.83
C GLU A 111 1.62 -1.40 -14.52
N GLN A 112 1.83 -1.88 -13.28
CA GLN A 112 1.34 -3.18 -12.86
C GLN A 112 -0.19 -3.20 -12.74
N TYR A 113 -0.82 -2.13 -12.24
CA TYR A 113 -2.29 -2.01 -12.29
C TYR A 113 -2.82 -2.03 -13.72
N LEU A 114 -2.18 -1.30 -14.64
CA LEU A 114 -2.53 -1.33 -16.05
C LEU A 114 -2.35 -2.75 -16.63
N GLN A 115 -1.32 -3.49 -16.26
CA GLN A 115 -1.15 -4.89 -16.69
C GLN A 115 -2.33 -5.77 -16.27
N PHE A 116 -2.85 -5.62 -15.04
CA PHE A 116 -4.01 -6.41 -14.59
C PHE A 116 -5.29 -6.10 -15.36
N THR A 117 -5.42 -4.92 -15.98
CA THR A 117 -6.56 -4.63 -16.86
C THR A 117 -6.56 -5.49 -18.14
N HIS A 118 -5.48 -6.22 -18.43
CA HIS A 118 -5.40 -7.17 -19.54
C HIS A 118 -5.62 -8.62 -19.10
N SER A 119 -5.91 -8.87 -17.81
CA SER A 119 -6.18 -10.21 -17.30
C SER A 119 -7.32 -10.88 -18.07
N GLU A 120 -7.21 -12.18 -18.33
CA GLU A 120 -8.28 -12.96 -18.95
C GLU A 120 -9.52 -13.04 -18.05
N ASP A 121 -9.34 -13.00 -16.73
CA ASP A 121 -10.44 -13.03 -15.76
C ASP A 121 -11.13 -11.65 -15.69
N PRO A 122 -12.41 -11.53 -16.09
CA PRO A 122 -13.16 -10.28 -15.98
C PRO A 122 -13.29 -9.77 -14.54
N LYS A 123 -13.21 -10.65 -13.52
CA LYS A 123 -13.24 -10.23 -12.12
C LYS A 123 -12.01 -9.44 -11.73
N VAL A 124 -10.83 -9.85 -12.22
CA VAL A 124 -9.56 -9.12 -12.01
C VAL A 124 -9.66 -7.75 -12.68
N ARG A 125 -10.07 -7.71 -13.95
CA ARG A 125 -10.26 -6.44 -14.69
C ARG A 125 -11.24 -5.49 -13.98
N LEU A 126 -12.37 -6.03 -13.51
CA LEU A 126 -13.37 -5.28 -12.76
C LEU A 126 -12.83 -4.75 -11.42
N SER A 127 -12.09 -5.59 -10.69
CA SER A 127 -11.47 -5.22 -9.41
C SER A 127 -10.52 -4.03 -9.61
N VAL A 128 -9.67 -4.12 -10.63
CA VAL A 128 -8.73 -3.05 -10.99
C VAL A 128 -9.45 -1.74 -11.28
N LEU A 129 -10.50 -1.74 -12.11
CA LEU A 129 -11.27 -0.52 -12.39
C LEU A 129 -11.90 0.09 -11.13
N ARG A 130 -12.30 -0.73 -10.14
CA ARG A 130 -12.85 -0.25 -8.86
C ARG A 130 -11.79 0.30 -7.93
N THR A 131 -10.59 -0.27 -7.96
CA THR A 131 -9.44 0.23 -7.19
C THR A 131 -8.96 1.55 -7.79
N MET A 132 -8.86 1.62 -9.12
CA MET A 132 -8.43 2.80 -9.87
C MET A 132 -9.54 3.83 -10.10
N CYS A 133 -10.66 3.76 -9.37
CA CYS A 133 -11.75 4.71 -9.53
C CYS A 133 -11.23 6.13 -9.21
N PRO A 134 -11.50 7.14 -10.06
CA PRO A 134 -10.97 8.50 -9.87
C PRO A 134 -11.33 9.11 -8.51
N CYS A 135 -12.52 8.80 -7.98
CA CYS A 135 -12.93 9.22 -6.63
C CYS A 135 -12.01 8.69 -5.51
N LYS A 136 -11.30 7.58 -5.74
CA LYS A 136 -10.35 6.97 -4.80
C LYS A 136 -8.92 7.43 -5.05
N VAL A 137 -8.46 7.35 -6.31
CA VAL A 137 -7.07 7.59 -6.66
C VAL A 137 -6.71 9.08 -6.59
N LYS A 138 -7.69 9.97 -6.86
CA LYS A 138 -7.52 11.44 -6.81
C LYS A 138 -6.29 11.95 -7.57
N ALA A 139 -5.86 11.23 -8.60
CA ALA A 139 -4.74 11.59 -9.46
C ALA A 139 -5.21 11.65 -10.91
N ASP A 140 -4.80 12.70 -11.61
CA ASP A 140 -5.05 12.85 -13.04
C ASP A 140 -3.90 12.21 -13.82
N ARG A 141 -4.13 11.03 -14.37
CA ARG A 141 -3.12 10.25 -15.10
C ARG A 141 -3.68 9.86 -16.46
N ASP A 142 -3.11 10.44 -17.52
CA ASP A 142 -3.54 10.24 -18.91
C ASP A 142 -3.72 8.77 -19.31
N LEU A 143 -2.70 7.95 -19.02
CA LEU A 143 -2.69 6.52 -19.35
C LEU A 143 -3.86 5.76 -18.72
N LEU A 144 -4.29 6.15 -17.52
CA LEU A 144 -5.42 5.54 -16.84
C LEU A 144 -6.72 5.86 -17.58
N TRP A 145 -6.91 7.11 -18.02
CA TRP A 145 -8.09 7.52 -18.76
C TRP A 145 -8.18 6.86 -20.11
N ASP A 146 -7.07 6.81 -20.85
CA ASP A 146 -7.00 6.08 -22.12
C ASP A 146 -7.38 4.61 -21.92
N ARG A 147 -6.91 4.00 -20.83
CA ARG A 147 -7.24 2.61 -20.55
C ARG A 147 -8.71 2.41 -20.16
N ILE A 148 -9.28 3.28 -19.33
CA ILE A 148 -10.71 3.23 -18.99
C ILE A 148 -11.57 3.35 -20.25
N MET A 149 -11.22 4.26 -21.17
CA MET A 149 -11.93 4.40 -22.45
C MET A 149 -11.84 3.13 -23.30
N GLN A 150 -10.69 2.47 -23.36
CA GLN A 150 -10.56 1.17 -24.04
C GLN A 150 -11.42 0.08 -23.39
N MET A 151 -11.50 0.06 -22.05
CA MET A 151 -12.32 -0.92 -21.32
C MET A 151 -13.83 -0.68 -21.44
N SER A 152 -14.25 0.45 -22.02
CA SER A 152 -15.66 0.68 -22.37
C SER A 152 -16.19 -0.32 -23.40
N THR A 153 -15.31 -1.00 -24.14
CA THR A 153 -15.66 -2.05 -25.12
C THR A 153 -15.30 -3.46 -24.64
N ASP A 154 -15.08 -3.66 -23.33
CA ASP A 154 -14.77 -4.99 -22.77
C ASP A 154 -15.87 -6.02 -23.08
N THR A 155 -15.51 -7.29 -23.20
CA THR A 155 -16.49 -8.35 -23.48
C THR A 155 -17.46 -8.57 -22.32
N ASP A 156 -17.01 -8.35 -21.08
CA ASP A 156 -17.84 -8.50 -19.89
C ASP A 156 -18.65 -7.21 -19.60
N PRO A 157 -19.99 -7.30 -19.49
CA PRO A 157 -20.83 -6.13 -19.27
C PRO A 157 -20.60 -5.45 -17.90
N LYS A 158 -20.13 -6.17 -16.87
CA LYS A 158 -19.82 -5.55 -15.57
C LYS A 158 -18.58 -4.67 -15.67
N VAL A 159 -17.58 -5.10 -16.45
CA VAL A 159 -16.38 -4.29 -16.73
C VAL A 159 -16.76 -3.03 -17.50
N ARG A 160 -17.55 -3.15 -18.59
CA ARG A 160 -18.04 -1.98 -19.33
C ARG A 160 -18.84 -1.01 -18.47
N TYR A 161 -19.73 -1.54 -17.62
CA TYR A 161 -20.51 -0.71 -16.70
C TYR A 161 -19.60 0.06 -15.72
N GLN A 162 -18.56 -0.58 -15.18
CA GLN A 162 -17.61 0.08 -14.30
C GLN A 162 -16.77 1.12 -15.05
N ALA A 163 -16.38 0.86 -16.31
CA ALA A 163 -15.68 1.84 -17.13
C ALA A 163 -16.53 3.11 -17.36
N MET A 164 -17.80 2.93 -17.75
CA MET A 164 -18.79 4.03 -17.84
C MET A 164 -18.89 4.79 -16.51
N HIS A 165 -19.00 4.08 -15.38
CA HIS A 165 -19.06 4.71 -14.07
C HIS A 165 -17.84 5.61 -13.83
N ASN A 166 -16.63 5.10 -14.03
CA ASN A 166 -15.40 5.84 -13.81
C ASN A 166 -15.29 7.09 -14.70
N LEU A 167 -15.77 7.00 -15.96
CA LEU A 167 -15.82 8.16 -16.86
C LEU A 167 -16.76 9.27 -16.36
N CYS A 168 -17.80 8.91 -15.62
CA CYS A 168 -18.78 9.84 -15.04
C CYS A 168 -18.51 10.18 -13.57
N ASP A 169 -17.40 9.75 -12.98
CA ASP A 169 -17.06 9.93 -11.57
C ASP A 169 -15.88 10.90 -11.41
N GLY A 170 -15.88 11.99 -12.20
CA GLY A 170 -14.89 13.06 -12.10
C GLY A 170 -13.77 12.99 -13.13
N SER A 171 -14.05 12.59 -14.38
CA SER A 171 -13.06 12.71 -15.44
C SER A 171 -12.66 14.17 -15.70
N PRO A 172 -11.40 14.41 -16.08
CA PRO A 172 -10.86 15.76 -16.19
C PRO A 172 -11.52 16.52 -17.35
N ALA A 173 -11.78 17.81 -17.14
CA ALA A 173 -12.47 18.65 -18.11
C ALA A 173 -11.75 18.72 -19.46
N TRP A 174 -10.42 18.67 -19.47
CA TRP A 174 -9.63 18.69 -20.69
C TRP A 174 -9.78 17.42 -21.56
N ARG A 175 -10.38 16.33 -21.01
CA ARG A 175 -10.74 15.12 -21.76
C ARG A 175 -12.22 15.04 -22.14
N GLU A 176 -13.02 16.07 -21.88
CA GLU A 176 -14.47 16.07 -22.10
C GLU A 176 -14.86 15.48 -23.45
N GLU A 177 -14.28 15.95 -24.56
CA GLU A 177 -14.60 15.47 -25.90
C GLU A 177 -14.40 13.95 -26.04
N SER A 178 -13.28 13.43 -25.53
CA SER A 178 -12.96 11.99 -25.60
C SER A 178 -13.88 11.16 -24.71
N VAL A 179 -14.24 11.68 -23.53
CA VAL A 179 -15.17 11.05 -22.61
C VAL A 179 -16.56 10.96 -23.24
N ILE A 180 -17.09 12.07 -23.75
CA ILE A 180 -18.42 12.12 -24.37
C ILE A 180 -18.47 11.21 -25.59
N LYS A 181 -17.46 11.26 -26.47
CA LYS A 181 -17.38 10.37 -27.64
C LYS A 181 -17.37 8.89 -27.24
N THR A 182 -16.69 8.54 -26.15
CA THR A 182 -16.69 7.18 -25.61
C THR A 182 -18.08 6.79 -25.12
N LEU A 183 -18.75 7.65 -24.34
CA LEU A 183 -20.10 7.41 -23.84
C LEU A 183 -21.11 7.28 -24.99
N GLU A 184 -21.02 8.11 -26.02
CA GLU A 184 -21.84 8.00 -27.23
C GLU A 184 -21.68 6.65 -27.92
N SER A 185 -20.45 6.13 -28.00
CA SER A 185 -20.19 4.81 -28.58
C SER A 185 -20.89 3.67 -27.82
N MET A 186 -21.11 3.85 -26.51
CA MET A 186 -21.80 2.90 -25.64
C MET A 186 -23.33 3.01 -25.72
N HIS A 187 -23.90 3.96 -26.47
CA HIS A 187 -25.36 4.17 -26.54
C HIS A 187 -26.12 2.91 -27.00
N ASN A 188 -25.48 2.08 -27.83
CA ASN A 188 -26.02 0.84 -28.37
C ASN A 188 -25.40 -0.42 -27.73
N ASP A 189 -24.87 -0.32 -26.50
CA ASP A 189 -24.32 -1.45 -25.76
C ASP A 189 -25.27 -2.66 -25.76
N THR A 190 -24.77 -3.89 -25.77
CA THR A 190 -25.63 -5.09 -25.75
C THR A 190 -26.40 -5.24 -24.43
N ASP A 191 -25.86 -4.71 -23.33
CA ASP A 191 -26.50 -4.71 -22.02
C ASP A 191 -27.54 -3.57 -21.89
N PRO A 192 -28.82 -3.87 -21.62
CA PRO A 192 -29.88 -2.87 -21.54
C PRO A 192 -29.71 -1.88 -20.37
N LYS A 193 -29.03 -2.28 -19.28
CA LYS A 193 -28.77 -1.41 -18.14
C LYS A 193 -27.74 -0.35 -18.49
N ILE A 194 -26.68 -0.73 -19.21
CA ILE A 194 -25.68 0.22 -19.73
C ILE A 194 -26.34 1.21 -20.68
N ARG A 195 -27.06 0.72 -21.71
CA ARG A 195 -27.76 1.60 -22.67
C ARG A 195 -28.63 2.65 -21.99
N ARG A 196 -29.46 2.22 -21.03
CA ARG A 196 -30.36 3.13 -20.30
C ARG A 196 -29.56 4.17 -19.52
N ARG A 197 -28.45 3.78 -18.88
CA ARG A 197 -27.63 4.71 -18.09
C ARG A 197 -26.93 5.72 -18.98
N ILE A 198 -26.33 5.28 -20.09
CA ILE A 198 -25.72 6.14 -21.11
C ILE A 198 -26.73 7.15 -21.66
N HIS A 199 -27.93 6.70 -22.02
CA HIS A 199 -28.99 7.59 -22.51
C HIS A 199 -29.30 8.72 -21.51
N ASN A 200 -29.43 8.38 -20.22
CA ASN A 200 -29.68 9.36 -19.17
C ASN A 200 -28.51 10.34 -19.01
N ILE A 201 -27.27 9.86 -19.05
CA ILE A 201 -26.05 10.68 -18.95
C ILE A 201 -25.98 11.66 -20.11
N LEU A 202 -26.10 11.19 -21.35
CA LEU A 202 -26.01 12.03 -22.54
C LEU A 202 -27.16 13.04 -22.62
N THR A 203 -28.37 12.65 -22.21
CA THR A 203 -29.51 13.58 -22.10
C THR A 203 -29.22 14.68 -21.09
N HIS A 204 -28.71 14.33 -19.91
CA HIS A 204 -28.35 15.32 -18.90
C HIS A 204 -27.23 16.26 -19.40
N TYR A 205 -26.17 15.69 -19.98
CA TYR A 205 -25.06 16.45 -20.57
C TYR A 205 -25.54 17.45 -21.63
N LYS A 206 -26.44 17.03 -22.53
CA LYS A 206 -27.01 17.93 -23.55
C LYS A 206 -27.74 19.15 -22.95
N HIS A 207 -28.30 19.02 -21.75
CA HIS A 207 -29.02 20.11 -21.08
C HIS A 207 -28.14 20.96 -20.18
N THR A 208 -27.12 20.39 -19.53
CA THR A 208 -26.35 21.06 -18.47
C THR A 208 -24.87 21.27 -18.80
N GLY A 209 -24.34 20.62 -19.82
CA GLY A 209 -22.90 20.52 -20.11
C GLY A 209 -22.13 19.68 -19.09
N LYS A 210 -22.81 18.99 -18.16
CA LYS A 210 -22.17 18.16 -17.11
C LYS A 210 -22.45 16.69 -17.38
N TRP A 211 -21.43 15.84 -17.28
CA TRP A 211 -21.58 14.38 -17.44
C TRP A 211 -21.26 13.61 -16.15
N ASN A 212 -20.64 14.26 -15.18
CA ASN A 212 -20.28 13.68 -13.89
C ASN A 212 -21.50 13.59 -12.96
N ILE A 213 -22.41 12.66 -13.24
CA ILE A 213 -23.69 12.49 -12.52
C ILE A 213 -23.90 11.09 -11.95
N MET A 214 -22.82 10.31 -11.84
CA MET A 214 -22.88 8.96 -11.30
C MET A 214 -22.54 8.90 -9.81
#